data_AF-A0A5C7LLX8-F1
#
_entry.id   AF-A0A5C7LLX8-F1
#
_cell.length_a   1.000
_cell.length_b   1.000
_cell.length_c   1.000
_cell.angle_alpha   90.00
_cell.angle_beta   90.00
_cell.angle_gamma   90.00
#
_symmetry.space_group_name_H-M   'P 1'
#
loop_
_entity.id
_entity.type
_entity.pdbx_description
1 polymer ?
#
loop_
_entity_poly.entity_id
_entity_poly.type
_entity_poly.pdbx_seq_one_letter_code
_entity_poly.pdbx_strand_id
1 'polypeptide(L)' 'MRFLSDNQRHLVCFPYSIDGLHQMAKELKIGRWWFHSGRLAHYDIPKKRMAEIALKTEVVSPRVILKVIKGESP' A
#
# COMPACT_ATOMS: atom_id res chain seq x y z
N MET A 1 -4.02 -4.21 11.32
CA MET A 1 -3.49 -4.44 9.96
C MET A 1 -2.25 -3.56 9.81
N ARG A 2 -1.15 -4.05 9.24
CA ARG A 2 0.04 -3.21 8.99
C ARG A 2 -0.10 -2.56 7.63
N PHE A 3 0.28 -1.29 7.50
CA PHE A 3 0.33 -0.59 6.23
C PHE A 3 1.78 -0.39 5.84
N LEU A 4 2.13 -0.80 4.62
CA LEU A 4 3.48 -0.78 4.11
C LEU A 4 3.51 0.14 2.90
N SER A 5 4.50 1.01 2.81
CA SER A 5 4.70 1.86 1.64
C SER A 5 6.16 1.89 1.21
N ASP A 6 6.42 2.31 -0.02
CA ASP A 6 7.78 2.58 -0.49
C ASP A 6 7.95 4.02 -1.01
N ASN A 7 9.19 4.38 -1.35
CA ASN A 7 9.51 5.68 -1.92
C ASN A 7 9.06 5.85 -3.38
N GLN A 8 8.47 4.82 -3.99
CA GLN A 8 7.89 4.85 -5.34
C GLN A 8 6.38 5.08 -5.32
N ARG A 9 5.81 5.33 -4.13
CA ARG A 9 4.38 5.57 -3.84
C ARG A 9 3.53 4.30 -3.79
N HIS A 10 4.11 3.11 -3.87
CA HIS A 10 3.32 1.90 -3.70
C HIS A 10 2.86 1.78 -2.24
N LEU A 11 1.63 1.34 -2.06
CA LEU A 11 0.99 1.20 -0.76
C LEU A 11 0.19 -0.10 -0.71
N VAL A 12 0.49 -0.93 0.29
CA VAL A 12 -0.14 -2.24 0.51
C VAL A 12 -0.41 -2.48 1.99
N CYS A 13 -1.21 -3.50 2.29
CA CYS A 13 -1.48 -3.96 3.65
C CYS A 13 -0.89 -5.34 3.92
N PHE A 14 -0.64 -5.65 5.20
CA PHE A 14 -0.31 -6.99 5.67
C PHE A 14 -1.22 -7.42 6.83
N PRO A 15 -1.83 -8.62 6.80
CA PRO A 15 -1.84 -9.57 5.68
C PRO A 15 -2.43 -8.99 4.39
N TYR A 16 -1.91 -9.43 3.24
CA TYR A 16 -2.34 -8.95 1.94
C TYR A 16 -3.70 -9.54 1.55
N SER A 17 -4.65 -8.68 1.22
CA SER A 17 -5.93 -9.05 0.60
C SER A 17 -6.53 -7.83 -0.10
N ILE A 18 -7.37 -8.04 -1.12
CA ILE A 18 -8.03 -6.93 -1.84
C ILE A 18 -8.93 -6.12 -0.88
N ASP A 19 -9.69 -6.80 -0.03
CA ASP A 19 -10.52 -6.13 0.98
C ASP A 19 -9.67 -5.34 1.98
N GLY A 20 -8.51 -5.88 2.36
CA GLY A 20 -7.54 -5.18 3.21
C GLY A 20 -6.98 -3.93 2.54
N LEU A 21 -6.68 -3.98 1.23
CA LEU A 21 -6.25 -2.81 0.46
C LEU A 21 -7.33 -1.72 0.46
N HIS A 22 -8.60 -2.10 0.26
CA HIS A 22 -9.72 -1.15 0.28
C HIS A 22 -9.96 -0.56 1.67
N GLN A 23 -9.84 -1.37 2.72
CA GLN A 23 -9.97 -0.90 4.10
C GLN A 23 -8.82 0.06 4.48
N MET A 24 -7.59 -0.28 4.10
CA MET A 24 -6.41 0.58 4.27
C MET A 24 -6.59 1.92 3.55
N ALA A 25 -7.04 1.91 2.30
CA ALA A 25 -7.27 3.14 1.54
C ALA A 25 -8.35 4.01 2.20
N LYS A 26 -9.42 3.41 2.72
CA LYS A 26 -10.47 4.11 3.48
C LYS A 26 -9.91 4.78 4.73
N GLU A 27 -9.08 4.07 5.50
CA GLU A 27 -8.46 4.57 6.74
C GLU A 27 -7.48 5.72 6.47
N LEU A 28 -6.68 5.59 5.41
CA LEU A 28 -5.71 6.61 4.98
C LEU A 28 -6.34 7.74 4.14
N LYS A 29 -7.66 7.70 3.91
CA LYS A 29 -8.41 8.64 3.06
C LYS A 29 -7.81 8.74 1.65
N ILE A 30 -7.42 7.62 1.05
CA ILE A 30 -6.94 7.52 -0.34
C ILE A 30 -8.11 7.10 -1.22
N GLY A 31 -8.38 7.88 -2.27
CA GLY A 31 -9.48 7.61 -3.19
C GLY A 31 -9.28 6.33 -4.01
N ARG A 32 -10.38 5.66 -4.38
CA ARG A 32 -10.37 4.39 -5.13
C ARG A 32 -9.73 4.50 -6.52
N TRP A 33 -9.66 5.69 -7.11
CA TRP A 33 -8.99 5.93 -8.39
C TRP A 33 -7.47 5.75 -8.34
N TRP A 34 -6.86 5.69 -7.14
CA TRP A 34 -5.46 5.32 -6.95
C TRP A 34 -5.24 3.80 -6.82
N PHE A 35 -6.30 3.00 -6.92
CA PHE A 35 -6.20 1.55 -6.91
C PHE A 35 -5.73 1.05 -8.27
N HIS A 36 -4.58 0.40 -8.29
CA HIS A 36 -4.08 -0.33 -9.45
C HIS A 36 -4.59 -1.77 -9.35
N SER A 37 -5.64 -2.09 -10.11
CA SER A 37 -6.11 -3.46 -10.26
C SER A 37 -5.17 -4.28 -11.15
N GLY A 38 -4.95 -5.55 -10.83
CA GLY A 38 -4.18 -6.46 -11.67
C GLY A 38 -3.51 -7.57 -10.84
N ARG A 39 -2.53 -8.23 -11.45
CA ARG A 39 -1.74 -9.29 -10.79
C ARG A 39 -1.01 -8.79 -9.54
N LEU A 40 -0.59 -7.53 -9.56
CA LEU A 40 0.10 -6.88 -8.45
C LEU A 40 -0.78 -5.79 -7.87
N ALA A 41 -1.98 -6.13 -7.39
CA ALA A 41 -2.91 -5.11 -6.94
C ALA A 41 -2.36 -4.33 -5.74
N HIS A 42 -2.42 -3.00 -5.82
CA HIS A 42 -1.94 -2.09 -4.78
C HIS A 42 -2.61 -0.72 -4.93
N TYR A 43 -2.38 0.16 -3.97
CA TYR A 43 -2.71 1.58 -4.11
C TYR A 43 -1.44 2.39 -4.38
N ASP A 44 -1.60 3.47 -5.13
CA ASP A 44 -0.58 4.52 -5.21
C ASP A 44 -0.88 5.66 -4.21
N ILE A 45 0.16 6.19 -3.59
CA ILE A 45 0.08 7.36 -2.73
C ILE A 45 0.10 8.63 -3.62
N PRO A 46 -0.86 9.56 -3.47
CA PRO A 46 -0.78 10.84 -4.15
C PRO A 46 0.55 11.53 -3.85
N LYS A 47 1.27 12.02 -4.88
CA LYS A 47 2.62 12.60 -4.72
C LYS A 47 2.70 13.66 -3.61
N LYS A 48 1.66 14.50 -3.48
CA LYS A 48 1.58 15.56 -2.47
C LYS A 48 1.33 15.06 -1.03
N ARG A 49 0.96 13.79 -0.85
CA ARG A 49 0.66 13.16 0.45
C ARG A 49 1.67 12.10 0.88
N MET A 50 2.77 11.92 0.14
CA MET A 50 3.79 10.92 0.48
C MET A 50 4.33 11.08 1.91
N ALA A 51 4.68 12.30 2.32
CA ALA A 51 5.19 12.56 3.67
C ALA A 51 4.14 12.27 4.75
N GLU A 52 2.88 12.64 4.54
CA GLU A 52 1.79 12.38 5.48
C GLU A 52 1.53 10.87 5.64
N ILE A 53 1.49 10.14 4.52
CA ILE A 53 1.20 8.71 4.52
C ILE A 53 2.39 7.91 5.07
N ALA A 54 3.63 8.29 4.74
CA ALA A 54 4.83 7.62 5.27
C ALA A 54 4.93 7.65 6.80
N LEU A 55 4.32 8.64 7.47
CA LEU A 55 4.24 8.69 8.94
C LEU A 55 3.22 7.71 9.53
N LYS A 56 2.30 7.20 8.70
CA LYS A 56 1.22 6.27 9.07
C LYS A 56 1.49 4.84 8.60
N THR A 57 2.59 4.63 7.90
CA THR A 57 2.96 3.37 7.28
C THR A 57 4.37 3.00 7.70
N GLU A 58 4.70 1.72 7.57
CA GLU A 58 6.06 1.23 7.63
C GLU A 58 6.68 1.40 6.25
N VAL A 59 7.71 2.25 6.14
CA VAL A 59 8.43 2.46 4.88
C VAL A 59 9.38 1.30 4.65
N VAL A 60 9.12 0.53 3.60
CA VAL A 60 9.86 -0.66 3.22
C VAL A 60 10.44 -0.51 1.81
N SER A 61 11.28 -1.47 1.40
CA SER A 61 11.78 -1.50 0.03
C SER A 61 10.70 -1.94 -0.97
N PRO A 62 10.78 -1.55 -2.25
CA PRO A 62 9.87 -2.04 -3.29
C PRO A 62 9.85 -3.57 -3.42
N ARG A 63 10.97 -4.24 -3.09
CA ARG A 63 11.05 -5.71 -3.09
C ARG A 63 10.15 -6.32 -2.01
N VAL A 64 10.02 -5.66 -0.86
CA VAL A 64 9.14 -6.10 0.24
C VAL A 64 7.66 -5.95 -0.17
N ILE A 65 7.31 -4.85 -0.85
CA ILE A 65 5.96 -4.67 -1.41
C ILE A 65 5.60 -5.85 -2.33
N LEU A 66 6.51 -6.24 -3.24
CA LEU A 66 6.29 -7.37 -4.14
C LEU A 66 6.16 -8.71 -3.40
N LYS A 67 6.93 -8.94 -2.34
CA LYS A 67 6.82 -10.14 -1.49
C LYS A 67 5.43 -10.24 -0.86
N VAL A 68 4.99 -9.15 -0.25
CA VAL A 68 3.67 -9.06 0.42
C VAL A 68 2.54 -9.35 -0.55
N ILE A 69 2.57 -8.74 -1.74
CA ILE A 69 1.58 -8.99 -2.80
C ILE A 69 1.57 -10.46 -3.26
N LYS A 70 2.73 -11.13 -3.24
CA LYS A 70 2.89 -12.56 -3.57
C LYS A 70 2.50 -13.50 -2.42
N GLY A 71 2.07 -12.95 -1.27
CA GLY A 71 1.71 -13.74 -0.09
C GLY A 71 2.89 -14.14 0.79
N GLU A 72 4.07 -13.56 0.57
CA GLU A 72 5.25 -13.76 1.40
C GLU A 72 5.27 -12.74 2.57
N SER A 73 5.98 -13.08 3.64
CA SER A 73 6.19 -12.16 4.76
C SER A 73 7.07 -10.96 4.37
N PRO A 74 6.76 -9.75 4.86
CA PRO A 74 7.54 -8.54 4.59
C PRO A 74 8.95 -8.58 5.16
#